data_AF-A0A4Y8MHR1-F1
#
_entry.id   AF-A0A4Y8MHR1-F1
#
_cell.length_a   1.000
_cell.length_b   1.000
_cell.length_c   1.000
_cell.angle_alpha   90.00
_cell.angle_beta   90.00
_cell.angle_gamma   90.00
#
_symmetry.space_group_name_H-M   'P 1'
#
loop_
_entity.id
_entity.type
_entity.pdbx_description
1 polymer ?
#
loop_
_entity_poly.entity_id
_entity_poly.type
_entity_poly.pdbx_seq_one_letter_code
_entity_poly.pdbx_strand_id
1 'polypeptide(L)'
;MLIETAEQIYSRLMSELGPKSRVSLERIRQACDGIEVVRGLMNYSRVAAAATERFGGPKQQTIQNNRLLKAYISRRVLEYGQTSRRSVEKHTAVCSAQSAQYPTTSIDAKTRAYIDLLRADNKRLHDENVHLSRLLEERTESSPVPLADAIRSGPSDEFALQIATVDGQALPGSMRELLELFVNGRDEQMQIQSRDDATRLTILRNGIEHVLLTPAQWNQARVWMMRTLETQR
;
A
#
# COMPACT_ATOMS: atom_id res chain seq x y z
N MET A 1 10.21 33.81 27.28
CA MET A 1 8.77 33.43 27.30
C MET A 1 8.68 32.02 27.83
N LEU A 2 8.04 31.79 28.98
CA LEU A 2 7.88 30.44 29.52
C LEU A 2 7.00 29.64 28.56
N ILE A 3 7.52 28.51 28.09
CA ILE A 3 6.78 27.58 27.26
C ILE A 3 5.87 26.79 28.21
N GLU A 4 4.64 27.26 28.42
CA GLU A 4 3.65 26.56 29.25
C GLU A 4 3.39 25.15 28.67
N THR A 5 3.42 24.12 29.51
CA THR A 5 3.14 22.74 29.08
C THR A 5 1.65 22.51 28.86
N ALA A 6 1.26 21.53 28.06
CA ALA A 6 -0.16 21.23 27.83
C ALA A 6 -0.92 20.89 29.14
N GLU A 7 -0.23 20.32 30.13
CA GLU A 7 -0.80 20.08 31.46
C GLU A 7 -1.04 21.37 32.25
N GLN A 8 -0.14 22.36 32.16
CA GLN A 8 -0.31 23.66 32.80
C GLN A 8 -1.47 24.45 32.17
N ILE A 9 -1.62 24.35 30.85
CA ILE A 9 -2.77 24.92 30.12
C ILE A 9 -4.06 24.20 30.54
N TYR A 10 -4.05 22.88 30.69
CA TYR A 10 -5.20 22.12 31.16
C TYR A 10 -5.65 22.53 32.57
N SER A 11 -4.72 22.64 33.53
CA SER A 11 -5.05 23.05 34.91
C SER A 11 -5.63 24.47 34.96
N ARG A 12 -5.07 25.38 34.18
CA ARG A 12 -5.56 26.76 34.07
C ARG A 12 -6.96 26.80 33.44
N LEU A 13 -7.16 26.10 32.34
CA LEU A 13 -8.45 26.02 31.68
C LEU A 13 -9.52 25.35 32.55
N MET A 14 -9.16 24.36 33.36
CA MET A 14 -10.10 23.76 34.33
C MET A 14 -10.58 24.78 35.38
N SER A 15 -9.72 25.71 35.82
CA SER A 15 -10.15 26.78 36.73
C SER A 15 -11.01 27.86 36.07
N GLU A 16 -10.75 28.19 34.81
CA GLU A 16 -11.41 29.32 34.10
C GLU A 16 -12.72 28.92 33.37
N LEU A 17 -12.92 27.63 33.05
CA LEU A 17 -14.06 27.17 32.25
C LEU A 17 -15.33 26.88 33.06
N GLY A 18 -16.50 27.13 32.45
CA GLY A 18 -17.80 26.70 32.96
C GLY A 18 -18.02 25.17 32.87
N PRO A 19 -19.04 24.63 33.56
CA PRO A 19 -19.21 23.18 33.78
C PRO A 19 -19.32 22.35 32.49
N LYS A 20 -20.00 22.87 31.46
CA LYS A 20 -20.14 22.18 30.16
C LYS A 20 -18.83 22.12 29.37
N SER A 21 -18.00 23.17 29.48
CA SER A 21 -16.72 23.24 28.79
C SER A 21 -15.64 22.43 29.49
N ARG A 22 -15.73 22.25 30.83
CA ARG A 22 -14.87 21.33 31.60
C ARG A 22 -15.03 19.88 31.14
N VAL A 23 -16.27 19.40 31.05
CA VAL A 23 -16.58 18.04 30.55
C VAL A 23 -16.09 17.87 29.11
N SER A 24 -16.22 18.90 28.28
CA SER A 24 -15.70 18.87 26.91
C SER A 24 -14.17 18.81 26.86
N LEU A 25 -13.48 19.53 27.75
CA LEU A 25 -12.02 19.53 27.86
C LEU A 25 -11.49 18.18 28.35
N GLU A 26 -12.15 17.55 29.33
CA GLU A 26 -11.83 16.20 29.82
C GLU A 26 -11.95 15.15 28.70
N ARG A 27 -13.05 15.17 27.95
CA ARG A 27 -13.26 14.26 26.81
C ARG A 27 -12.21 14.48 25.71
N ILE A 28 -11.83 15.73 25.45
CA ILE A 28 -10.77 16.06 24.50
C ILE A 28 -9.41 15.55 24.99
N ARG A 29 -9.09 15.70 26.27
CA ARG A 29 -7.86 15.14 26.86
C ARG A 29 -7.80 13.63 26.66
N GLN A 30 -8.85 12.91 27.04
CA GLN A 30 -8.93 11.45 26.88
C GLN A 30 -8.88 11.02 25.40
N ALA A 31 -9.43 11.81 24.48
CA ALA A 31 -9.33 11.56 23.05
C ALA A 31 -7.90 11.78 22.52
N CYS A 32 -7.20 12.83 22.95
CA CYS A 32 -5.79 13.05 22.64
C CYS A 32 -4.90 11.92 23.19
N ASP A 33 -5.12 11.50 24.44
CA ASP A 33 -4.39 10.40 25.07
C ASP A 33 -4.61 9.09 24.30
N GLY A 34 -5.84 8.84 23.84
CA GLY A 34 -6.17 7.70 22.99
C GLY A 34 -5.44 7.69 21.64
N ILE A 35 -5.30 8.85 20.99
CA ILE A 35 -4.55 8.98 19.73
C ILE A 35 -3.05 8.78 19.97
N GLU A 36 -2.54 9.25 21.11
CA GLU A 36 -1.15 9.09 21.51
C GLU A 36 -0.78 7.61 21.74
N VAL A 37 -1.65 6.84 22.38
CA VAL A 37 -1.47 5.39 22.58
C VAL A 37 -1.38 4.63 21.25
N VAL A 38 -2.24 4.98 20.28
CA VAL A 38 -2.28 4.33 18.95
C VAL A 38 -1.20 4.87 18.01
N ARG A 39 -0.40 5.85 18.45
CA ARG A 39 0.59 6.58 17.63
C ARG A 39 0.00 7.14 16.33
N GLY A 40 -1.25 7.59 16.40
CA GLY A 40 -1.96 8.15 15.25
C GLY A 40 -1.54 9.59 14.92
N LEU A 41 -1.95 10.10 13.76
CA LEU A 41 -1.80 11.52 13.43
C LEU A 41 -2.78 12.34 14.28
N MET A 42 -2.24 13.20 15.16
CA MET A 42 -3.07 14.09 15.98
C MET A 42 -3.35 15.41 15.27
N ASN A 43 -4.60 15.63 14.89
CA ASN A 43 -5.10 16.89 14.32
C ASN A 43 -6.51 17.21 14.86
N TYR A 44 -6.99 18.45 14.67
CA TYR A 44 -8.28 18.88 15.23
C TYR A 44 -9.46 18.00 14.80
N SER A 45 -9.49 17.57 13.53
CA SER A 45 -10.56 16.73 12.99
C SER A 45 -10.53 15.31 13.57
N ARG A 46 -9.34 14.75 13.75
CA ARG A 46 -9.13 13.41 14.32
C ARG A 46 -9.43 13.38 15.81
N VAL A 47 -9.05 14.42 16.55
CA VAL A 47 -9.43 14.57 17.97
C VAL A 47 -10.95 14.72 18.09
N ALA A 48 -11.60 15.50 17.22
CA ALA A 48 -13.06 15.62 17.19
C ALA A 48 -13.74 14.28 16.87
N ALA A 49 -13.22 13.53 15.89
CA ALA A 49 -13.72 12.21 15.52
C ALA A 49 -13.58 11.23 16.70
N ALA A 50 -12.40 11.14 17.30
CA ALA A 50 -12.14 10.27 18.45
C ALA A 50 -13.00 10.63 19.67
N ALA A 51 -13.23 11.92 19.93
CA ALA A 51 -14.10 12.36 21.00
C ALA A 51 -15.59 12.07 20.72
N THR A 52 -15.99 12.16 19.45
CA THR A 52 -17.38 11.85 19.03
C THR A 52 -17.64 10.35 19.09
N GLU A 53 -16.71 9.53 18.63
CA GLU A 53 -16.80 8.07 18.62
C GLU A 53 -16.84 7.49 20.04
N ARG A 54 -15.98 7.99 20.96
CA ARG A 54 -15.87 7.46 22.32
C ARG A 54 -16.87 8.06 23.32
N PHE A 55 -17.24 9.32 23.16
CA PHE A 55 -18.00 10.07 24.18
C PHE A 55 -19.25 10.78 23.63
N GLY A 56 -19.61 10.57 22.35
CA GLY A 56 -20.75 11.22 21.70
C GLY A 56 -20.57 12.72 21.43
N GLY A 57 -19.37 13.25 21.62
CA GLY A 57 -18.99 14.66 21.41
C GLY A 57 -17.86 15.07 22.35
N PRO A 58 -17.21 16.23 22.15
CA PRO A 58 -17.60 17.38 21.33
C PRO A 58 -17.39 17.23 19.82
N LYS A 59 -18.32 17.79 19.04
CA LYS A 59 -18.23 17.84 17.56
C LYS A 59 -17.15 18.80 17.11
N GLN A 60 -16.65 18.60 15.89
CA GLN A 60 -15.62 19.46 15.28
C GLN A 60 -16.01 20.94 15.30
N GLN A 61 -17.28 21.29 15.03
CA GLN A 61 -17.78 22.66 15.10
C GLN A 61 -17.66 23.27 16.50
N THR A 62 -17.91 22.49 17.56
CA THR A 62 -17.78 22.94 18.96
C THR A 62 -16.33 23.25 19.31
N ILE A 63 -15.41 22.40 18.86
CA ILE A 63 -13.96 22.64 19.01
C ILE A 63 -13.56 23.86 18.18
N GLN A 64 -14.13 24.05 16.99
CA GLN A 64 -13.83 25.18 16.14
C GLN A 64 -14.34 26.53 16.69
N ASN A 65 -15.44 26.53 17.42
CA ASN A 65 -16.02 27.76 17.97
C ASN A 65 -15.41 28.17 19.32
N ASN A 66 -14.81 27.22 20.05
CA ASN A 66 -14.23 27.50 21.36
C ASN A 66 -12.70 27.67 21.28
N ARG A 67 -12.23 28.91 21.45
CA ARG A 67 -10.80 29.28 21.42
C ARG A 67 -9.96 28.54 22.47
N LEU A 68 -10.54 28.22 23.63
CA LEU A 68 -9.84 27.59 24.75
C LEU A 68 -9.58 26.09 24.48
N LEU A 69 -10.55 25.39 23.89
CA LEU A 69 -10.38 23.99 23.46
C LEU A 69 -9.34 23.89 22.33
N LYS A 70 -9.33 24.84 21.40
CA LYS A 70 -8.29 24.93 20.37
C LYS A 70 -6.91 25.15 20.97
N ALA A 71 -6.78 26.06 21.93
CA ALA A 71 -5.49 26.35 22.56
C ALA A 71 -4.87 25.08 23.17
N TYR A 72 -5.67 24.31 23.91
CA TYR A 72 -5.23 23.03 24.47
C TYR A 72 -4.82 22.00 23.40
N ILE A 73 -5.65 21.79 22.37
CA ILE A 73 -5.36 20.83 21.29
C ILE A 73 -4.12 21.26 20.49
N SER A 74 -4.01 22.55 20.16
CA SER A 74 -2.85 23.10 19.44
C SER A 74 -1.55 22.84 20.19
N ARG A 75 -1.57 22.98 21.52
CA ARG A 75 -0.42 22.71 22.37
C ARG A 75 -0.10 21.22 22.44
N ARG A 76 -1.10 20.35 22.63
CA ARG A 76 -0.92 18.90 22.59
C ARG A 76 -0.37 18.42 21.24
N VAL A 77 -0.80 19.00 20.12
CA VAL A 77 -0.28 18.69 18.78
C VAL A 77 1.18 19.12 18.64
N LEU A 78 1.55 20.29 19.15
CA LEU A 78 2.94 20.75 19.16
C LEU A 78 3.84 19.86 20.03
N GLU A 79 3.39 19.48 21.22
CA GLU A 79 4.14 18.59 22.12
C GLU A 79 4.26 17.18 21.55
N TYR A 80 3.18 16.63 21.00
CA TYR A 80 3.19 15.34 20.32
C TYR A 80 4.08 15.35 19.08
N GLY A 81 4.04 16.42 18.29
CA GLY A 81 4.93 16.63 17.15
C GLY A 81 6.40 16.74 17.58
N GLN A 82 6.69 17.37 18.71
CA GLN A 82 8.04 17.45 19.27
C GLN A 82 8.51 16.10 19.85
N THR A 83 7.65 15.32 20.49
CA THR A 83 7.97 13.97 20.99
C THR A 83 8.16 12.98 19.83
N SER A 84 7.30 13.06 18.81
CA SER A 84 7.43 12.30 17.57
C SER A 84 8.71 12.68 16.82
N ARG A 85 8.99 13.98 16.65
CA ARG A 85 10.25 14.46 16.03
C ARG A 85 11.47 14.13 16.88
N ARG A 86 11.43 14.21 18.20
CA ARG A 86 12.55 13.75 19.06
C ARG A 86 12.75 12.25 19.02
N SER A 87 11.70 11.46 18.83
CA SER A 87 11.82 10.02 18.59
C SER A 87 12.43 9.74 17.22
N VAL A 88 12.05 10.49 16.19
CA VAL A 88 12.65 10.39 14.85
C VAL A 88 14.10 10.90 14.87
N GLU A 89 14.38 12.02 15.54
CA GLU A 89 15.71 12.62 15.71
C GLU A 89 16.65 11.78 16.58
N LYS A 90 16.15 11.03 17.57
CA LYS A 90 16.98 10.04 18.27
C LYS A 90 17.29 8.81 17.40
N HIS A 91 16.44 8.50 16.43
CA HIS A 91 16.72 7.47 15.43
C HIS A 91 17.54 8.00 14.22
N THR A 92 17.56 9.31 13.96
CA THR A 92 18.34 9.90 12.86
C THR A 92 19.66 10.55 13.30
N ALA A 93 19.83 10.96 14.56
CA ALA A 93 21.09 11.50 15.06
C ALA A 93 22.17 10.42 15.28
N VAL A 94 21.80 9.14 15.32
CA VAL A 94 22.76 8.03 15.20
C VAL A 94 23.13 7.77 13.73
N CYS A 95 22.39 8.33 12.77
CA CYS A 95 22.62 8.20 11.33
C CYS A 95 23.14 9.48 10.65
N SER A 96 23.64 10.46 11.41
CA SER A 96 24.32 11.65 10.85
C SER A 96 25.85 11.60 10.97
N ALA A 97 26.42 10.42 11.22
CA ALA A 97 27.81 10.15 10.88
C ALA A 97 27.82 9.50 9.49
N GLN A 98 28.25 10.25 8.47
CA GLN A 98 28.74 9.76 7.17
C GLN A 98 28.02 8.51 6.64
N SER A 99 26.91 8.68 5.91
CA SER A 99 26.27 7.67 5.03
C SER A 99 26.79 6.24 5.24
N ALA A 100 26.55 5.65 6.41
CA ALA A 100 27.18 4.38 6.73
C ALA A 100 26.57 3.36 5.77
N GLN A 101 27.42 2.71 4.96
CA GLN A 101 26.96 1.74 3.96
C GLN A 101 26.16 0.61 4.63
N TYR A 102 26.30 0.38 5.93
CA TYR A 102 25.45 -0.58 6.64
C TYR A 102 25.04 -0.07 8.03
N PRO A 103 23.92 -0.57 8.59
CA PRO A 103 23.37 -0.11 9.88
C PRO A 103 24.28 -0.34 11.09
N THR A 104 25.12 -1.38 11.06
CA THR A 104 26.11 -1.69 12.09
C THR A 104 27.38 -2.23 11.45
N THR A 105 28.53 -2.04 12.10
CA THR A 105 29.84 -2.53 11.62
C THR A 105 30.05 -4.03 11.85
N SER A 106 29.20 -4.67 12.66
CA SER A 106 29.28 -6.09 13.04
C SER A 106 28.42 -7.02 12.18
N ILE A 107 28.09 -6.63 10.93
CA ILE A 107 27.23 -7.42 10.04
C ILE A 107 28.05 -8.45 9.29
N ASP A 108 27.56 -9.70 9.27
CA ASP A 108 28.18 -10.80 8.53
C ASP A 108 28.34 -10.46 7.03
N ALA A 109 29.38 -10.99 6.39
CA ALA A 109 29.70 -10.71 4.99
C ALA A 109 28.55 -11.08 4.04
N LYS A 110 27.85 -12.18 4.33
CA LYS A 110 26.69 -12.62 3.53
C LYS A 110 25.53 -11.62 3.64
N THR A 111 25.24 -11.16 4.85
CA THR A 111 24.19 -10.18 5.09
C THR A 111 24.52 -8.83 4.46
N ARG A 112 25.80 -8.41 4.46
CA ARG A 112 26.25 -7.20 3.75
C ARG A 112 26.03 -7.29 2.25
N ALA A 113 26.46 -8.39 1.62
CA ALA A 113 26.23 -8.61 0.18
C ALA A 113 24.75 -8.60 -0.19
N TYR A 114 23.89 -9.17 0.68
CA TYR A 114 22.44 -9.13 0.47
C TYR A 114 21.86 -7.72 0.60
N ILE A 115 22.33 -6.92 1.56
CA ILE A 115 21.92 -5.51 1.70
C ILE A 115 22.34 -4.71 0.46
N ASP A 116 23.54 -4.94 -0.09
CA ASP A 116 23.99 -4.26 -1.31
C ASP A 116 23.13 -4.63 -2.51
N LEU A 117 22.78 -5.92 -2.65
CA LEU A 117 21.88 -6.39 -3.70
C LEU A 117 20.51 -5.72 -3.59
N LEU A 118 19.93 -5.67 -2.39
CA LEU A 118 18.64 -5.01 -2.16
C LEU A 118 18.69 -3.52 -2.48
N ARG A 119 19.80 -2.84 -2.17
CA ARG A 119 19.96 -1.43 -2.50
C ARG A 119 20.11 -1.20 -3.99
N ALA A 120 20.86 -2.05 -4.68
CA ALA A 120 20.98 -2.00 -6.13
C ALA A 120 19.63 -2.21 -6.82
N ASP A 121 18.83 -3.17 -6.35
CA ASP A 121 17.50 -3.43 -6.91
C ASP A 121 16.51 -2.30 -6.59
N ASN A 122 16.51 -1.76 -5.37
CA ASN A 122 15.69 -0.57 -5.05
C ASN A 122 16.04 0.62 -5.93
N LYS A 123 17.34 0.84 -6.19
CA LYS A 123 17.78 1.90 -7.10
C LYS A 123 17.26 1.66 -8.52
N ARG A 124 17.41 0.44 -9.03
CA ARG A 124 16.89 0.05 -10.36
C ARG A 124 15.39 0.27 -10.46
N LEU A 125 14.62 -0.18 -9.47
CA LEU A 125 13.17 0.00 -9.42
C LEU A 125 12.76 1.47 -9.32
N HIS A 126 13.53 2.28 -8.61
CA HIS A 126 13.28 3.72 -8.54
C HIS A 126 13.50 4.40 -9.90
N ASP A 127 14.62 4.10 -10.57
CA ASP A 127 14.94 4.64 -11.89
C ASP A 127 13.88 4.22 -12.93
N GLU A 128 13.39 2.98 -12.86
CA GLU A 128 12.32 2.46 -13.71
C GLU A 128 10.98 3.16 -13.46
N ASN A 129 10.61 3.39 -12.18
CA ASN A 129 9.40 4.15 -11.84
C ASN A 129 9.46 5.59 -12.33
N VAL A 130 10.61 6.25 -12.21
CA VAL A 130 10.81 7.60 -12.73
C VAL A 130 10.66 7.62 -14.25
N HIS A 131 11.23 6.63 -14.94
CA HIS A 131 11.10 6.50 -16.38
C HIS A 131 9.64 6.29 -16.82
N LEU A 132 8.92 5.36 -16.18
CA LEU A 132 7.51 5.09 -16.47
C LEU A 132 6.61 6.29 -16.18
N SER A 133 6.89 7.01 -15.09
CA SER A 133 6.15 8.24 -14.75
C SER A 133 6.33 9.30 -15.83
N ARG A 134 7.56 9.52 -16.31
CA ARG A 134 7.82 10.42 -17.43
C ARG A 134 7.10 9.99 -18.71
N LEU A 135 7.12 8.69 -19.02
CA LEU A 135 6.45 8.17 -20.21
C LEU A 135 4.92 8.33 -20.12
N LEU A 136 4.35 8.18 -18.93
CA LEU A 136 2.93 8.47 -18.67
C LEU A 136 2.61 9.95 -18.82
N GLU A 137 3.47 10.84 -18.33
CA GLU A 137 3.32 12.29 -18.51
C GLU A 137 3.34 12.65 -20.00
N GLU A 138 4.36 12.23 -20.74
CA GLU A 138 4.50 12.47 -22.18
C GLU A 138 3.28 11.93 -22.96
N ARG A 139 2.80 10.72 -22.62
CA ARG A 139 1.62 10.14 -23.26
C ARG A 139 0.36 10.93 -22.95
N THR A 140 0.19 11.37 -21.70
CA THR A 140 -0.95 12.17 -21.27
C THR A 140 -0.95 13.56 -21.91
N GLU A 141 0.23 14.17 -22.07
CA GLU A 141 0.40 15.42 -22.82
C GLU A 141 0.04 15.25 -24.30
N SER A 142 0.44 14.13 -24.92
CA SER A 142 0.13 13.84 -26.33
C SER A 142 -1.35 13.56 -26.60
N SER A 143 -2.10 13.09 -25.61
CA SER A 143 -3.53 12.78 -25.71
C SER A 143 -4.25 13.13 -24.40
N PRO A 144 -4.59 14.41 -24.17
CA PRO A 144 -5.21 14.84 -22.93
C PRO A 144 -6.61 14.23 -22.79
N VAL A 145 -6.83 13.53 -21.68
CA VAL A 145 -8.12 12.90 -21.38
C VAL A 145 -9.01 13.94 -20.67
N PRO A 146 -10.23 14.21 -21.17
CA PRO A 146 -11.17 15.08 -20.47
C PRO A 146 -11.53 14.50 -19.11
N LEU A 147 -11.30 15.25 -18.03
CA LEU A 147 -11.60 14.80 -16.65
C LEU A 147 -13.08 14.38 -16.48
N ALA A 148 -13.99 14.99 -17.24
CA ALA A 148 -15.41 14.65 -17.24
C ALA A 148 -15.70 13.25 -17.82
N ASP A 149 -14.84 12.76 -18.72
CA ASP A 149 -14.95 11.42 -19.30
C ASP A 149 -14.23 10.40 -18.40
N ALA A 150 -13.05 10.74 -17.85
CA ALA A 150 -12.34 9.88 -16.89
C ALA A 150 -13.15 9.60 -15.61
N ILE A 151 -13.87 10.60 -15.08
CA ILE A 151 -14.74 10.43 -13.90
C ILE A 151 -15.99 9.61 -14.25
N ARG A 152 -16.49 9.73 -15.47
CA ARG A 152 -17.69 9.03 -15.94
C ARG A 152 -17.43 7.56 -16.25
N SER A 153 -16.23 7.23 -16.72
CA SER A 153 -15.81 5.86 -17.05
C SER A 153 -15.42 5.01 -15.84
N GLY A 154 -15.26 5.62 -14.65
CA GLY A 154 -14.78 4.93 -13.45
C GLY A 154 -13.32 4.46 -13.60
N PRO A 155 -12.77 3.68 -12.65
CA PRO A 155 -11.47 3.04 -12.84
C PRO A 155 -11.59 2.03 -13.99
N SER A 156 -11.19 2.43 -15.20
CA SER A 156 -11.19 1.56 -16.38
C SER A 156 -9.84 0.87 -16.56
N ASP A 157 -9.89 -0.38 -17.04
CA ASP A 157 -8.72 -1.16 -17.46
C ASP A 157 -7.96 -0.53 -18.65
N GLU A 158 -8.51 0.50 -19.30
CA GLU A 158 -7.89 1.18 -20.45
C GLU A 158 -6.60 1.94 -20.09
N PHE A 159 -6.44 2.35 -18.83
CA PHE A 159 -5.21 2.98 -18.30
C PHE A 159 -4.28 2.00 -17.57
N ALA A 160 -4.63 0.71 -17.51
CA ALA A 160 -3.60 -0.30 -17.25
C ALA A 160 -2.54 -0.16 -18.35
N LEU A 161 -1.26 -0.33 -18.01
CA LEU A 161 -0.22 -0.54 -19.00
C LEU A 161 -0.73 -1.61 -19.96
N GLN A 162 -1.18 -1.20 -21.14
CA GLN A 162 -1.53 -2.10 -22.22
C GLN A 162 -0.22 -2.75 -22.63
N ILE A 163 0.14 -3.83 -21.95
CA ILE A 163 1.03 -4.82 -22.49
C ILE A 163 0.31 -5.22 -23.76
N ALA A 164 0.85 -4.79 -24.91
CA ALA A 164 0.33 -5.18 -26.20
C ALA A 164 0.41 -6.71 -26.27
N THR A 165 -0.65 -7.38 -25.82
CA THR A 165 -0.91 -8.75 -26.24
C THR A 165 -1.15 -8.61 -27.72
N VAL A 166 -0.27 -9.21 -28.52
CA VAL A 166 -0.37 -9.20 -29.98
C VAL A 166 -1.80 -9.59 -30.35
N ASP A 167 -2.60 -8.58 -30.72
CA ASP A 167 -3.98 -8.76 -31.15
C ASP A 167 -3.93 -9.55 -32.45
N GLY A 168 -4.21 -10.85 -32.35
CA GLY A 168 -4.17 -11.73 -33.50
C GLY A 168 -4.34 -13.20 -33.20
N GLN A 169 -4.13 -13.65 -31.96
CA GLN A 169 -4.32 -15.07 -31.63
C GLN A 169 -5.21 -15.25 -30.41
N ALA A 170 -6.50 -15.44 -30.69
CA ALA A 170 -7.46 -15.89 -29.69
C ALA A 170 -6.95 -17.18 -29.02
N LEU A 171 -6.78 -17.13 -27.71
CA LEU A 171 -6.39 -18.28 -26.90
C LEU A 171 -7.41 -19.42 -27.11
N PRO A 172 -6.98 -20.66 -27.43
CA PRO A 172 -7.89 -21.79 -27.51
C PRO A 172 -8.67 -21.96 -26.21
N GLY A 173 -9.97 -22.31 -26.28
CA GLY A 173 -10.82 -22.47 -25.09
C GLY A 173 -10.23 -23.44 -24.05
N SER A 174 -9.62 -24.53 -24.51
CA SER A 174 -8.94 -25.51 -23.67
C SER A 174 -7.73 -24.95 -22.90
N MET A 175 -7.05 -23.94 -23.46
CA MET A 175 -5.94 -23.25 -22.78
C MET A 175 -6.46 -22.23 -21.76
N ARG A 176 -7.60 -21.58 -22.05
CA ARG A 176 -8.25 -20.65 -21.10
C ARG A 176 -8.71 -21.39 -19.84
N GLU A 177 -9.42 -22.50 -20.01
CA GLU A 177 -9.90 -23.35 -18.91
C GLU A 177 -8.73 -23.85 -18.04
N LEU A 178 -7.61 -24.21 -18.67
CA LEU A 178 -6.40 -24.63 -17.99
C LEU A 178 -5.72 -23.47 -17.21
N LEU A 179 -5.65 -22.26 -17.77
CA LEU A 179 -5.12 -21.08 -17.06
C LEU A 179 -5.99 -20.68 -15.87
N GLU A 180 -7.32 -20.75 -16.00
CA GLU A 180 -8.23 -20.53 -14.87
C GLU A 180 -8.00 -21.55 -13.75
N LEU A 181 -7.70 -22.81 -14.11
CA LEU A 181 -7.36 -23.84 -13.14
C LEU A 181 -6.01 -23.58 -12.45
N PHE A 182 -5.04 -22.99 -13.15
CA PHE A 182 -3.75 -22.56 -12.57
C PHE A 182 -3.87 -21.38 -11.61
N VAL A 183 -4.68 -20.37 -11.93
CA VAL A 183 -4.87 -19.20 -11.05
C VAL A 183 -5.49 -19.64 -9.71
N ASN A 184 -6.35 -20.66 -9.76
CA ASN A 184 -7.08 -21.16 -8.60
C ASN A 184 -6.40 -22.34 -7.88
N GLY A 185 -5.43 -23.01 -8.52
CA GLY A 185 -4.75 -24.18 -7.98
C GLY A 185 -3.34 -23.86 -7.49
N ARG A 186 -3.12 -23.85 -6.17
CA ARG A 186 -1.77 -23.86 -5.58
C ARG A 186 -1.42 -25.31 -5.22
N ASP A 187 -0.24 -25.76 -5.65
CA ASP A 187 0.43 -27.01 -5.23
C ASP A 187 0.04 -28.34 -5.90
N GLU A 188 -0.32 -28.33 -7.18
CA GLU A 188 -0.67 -29.57 -7.88
C GLU A 188 0.38 -29.98 -8.93
N GLN A 189 0.88 -31.22 -8.81
CA GLN A 189 1.86 -31.78 -9.73
C GLN A 189 1.18 -32.18 -11.05
N MET A 190 1.56 -31.48 -12.11
CA MET A 190 1.14 -31.80 -13.47
C MET A 190 2.05 -32.85 -14.10
N GLN A 191 1.45 -33.81 -14.78
CA GLN A 191 2.17 -34.85 -15.50
C GLN A 191 1.71 -34.87 -16.96
N ILE A 192 2.69 -34.90 -17.86
CA ILE A 192 2.46 -35.13 -19.28
C ILE A 192 2.64 -36.62 -19.52
N GLN A 193 1.60 -37.28 -20.00
CA GLN A 193 1.65 -38.69 -20.36
C GLN A 193 1.55 -38.83 -21.87
N SER A 194 2.54 -39.49 -22.45
CA SER A 194 2.57 -39.84 -23.88
C SER A 194 2.52 -41.35 -24.03
N ARG A 195 1.57 -41.85 -24.82
CA ARG A 195 1.47 -43.27 -25.18
C ARG A 195 0.99 -43.39 -26.63
N ASP A 196 1.72 -44.16 -27.44
CA ASP A 196 1.36 -44.54 -28.81
C ASP A 196 0.81 -43.36 -29.65
N ASP A 197 1.58 -42.27 -29.71
CA ASP A 197 1.30 -41.02 -30.45
C ASP A 197 0.19 -40.10 -29.88
N ALA A 198 -0.45 -40.50 -28.77
CA ALA A 198 -1.38 -39.66 -28.03
C ALA A 198 -0.73 -39.08 -26.76
N THR A 199 -0.67 -37.75 -26.66
CA THR A 199 -0.17 -37.05 -25.45
C THR A 199 -1.32 -36.38 -24.73
N ARG A 200 -1.46 -36.59 -23.42
CA ARG A 200 -2.45 -35.94 -22.56
C ARG A 200 -1.79 -35.24 -21.39
N LEU A 201 -2.42 -34.18 -20.89
CA LEU A 201 -2.02 -33.51 -19.66
C LEU A 201 -2.93 -33.96 -18.54
N THR A 202 -2.36 -34.48 -17.46
CA THR A 202 -3.10 -34.89 -16.27
C THR A 202 -2.55 -34.22 -15.02
N ILE A 203 -3.40 -34.16 -14.00
CA ILE A 203 -3.06 -33.62 -12.68
C ILE A 203 -3.46 -34.61 -11.62
N LEU A 204 -2.61 -34.78 -10.61
CA LEU A 204 -2.90 -35.66 -9.50
C LEU A 204 -3.44 -34.82 -8.34
N ARG A 205 -4.76 -34.86 -8.13
CA ARG A 205 -5.43 -34.21 -6.99
C ARG A 205 -5.92 -35.29 -6.04
N ASN A 206 -5.49 -35.27 -4.78
CA ASN A 206 -5.94 -36.21 -3.74
C ASN A 206 -5.81 -37.70 -4.14
N GLY A 207 -4.78 -38.05 -4.91
CA GLY A 207 -4.57 -39.42 -5.42
C GLY A 207 -5.44 -39.81 -6.62
N ILE A 208 -6.29 -38.90 -7.12
CA ILE A 208 -7.11 -39.11 -8.31
C ILE A 208 -6.46 -38.39 -9.49
N GLU A 209 -6.27 -39.13 -10.58
CA GLU A 209 -5.79 -38.56 -11.84
C GLU A 209 -6.95 -37.87 -12.57
N HIS A 210 -6.85 -36.55 -12.73
CA HIS A 210 -7.76 -35.75 -13.52
C HIS A 210 -7.12 -35.38 -14.86
N VAL A 211 -7.83 -35.63 -15.96
CA VAL A 211 -7.37 -35.23 -17.30
C VAL A 211 -7.69 -33.75 -17.51
N LEU A 212 -6.65 -32.93 -17.68
CA LEU A 212 -6.77 -31.49 -17.96
C LEU A 212 -6.85 -31.21 -19.45
N LEU A 213 -6.02 -31.89 -20.25
CA LEU A 213 -6.08 -31.82 -21.70
C LEU A 213 -6.16 -33.23 -22.27
N THR A 214 -7.23 -33.48 -23.02
CA THR A 214 -7.33 -34.66 -23.88
C THR A 214 -6.29 -34.61 -25.00
N PRO A 215 -5.98 -35.74 -25.65
CA PRO A 215 -5.01 -35.75 -26.75
C PRO A 215 -5.31 -34.79 -27.90
N ALA A 216 -6.59 -34.59 -28.23
CA ALA A 216 -7.01 -33.62 -29.24
C ALA A 216 -6.74 -32.17 -28.79
N GLN A 217 -7.07 -31.85 -27.54
CA GLN A 217 -6.85 -30.52 -26.96
C GLN A 217 -5.35 -30.22 -26.78
N TRP A 218 -4.55 -31.22 -26.43
CA TRP A 218 -3.10 -31.11 -26.35
C TRP A 218 -2.48 -30.77 -27.70
N ASN A 219 -2.88 -31.49 -28.76
CA ASN A 219 -2.39 -31.21 -30.11
C ASN A 219 -2.81 -29.82 -30.60
N GLN A 220 -4.04 -29.39 -30.29
CA GLN A 220 -4.50 -28.04 -30.60
C GLN A 220 -3.67 -26.97 -29.87
N ALA A 221 -3.41 -27.17 -28.58
CA ALA A 221 -2.57 -26.26 -27.79
C ALA A 221 -1.13 -26.22 -28.31
N ARG A 222 -0.55 -27.38 -28.66
CA ARG A 222 0.80 -27.48 -29.22
C ARG A 222 0.92 -26.77 -30.56
N VAL A 223 -0.04 -26.95 -31.47
CA VAL A 223 -0.05 -26.24 -32.77
C VAL A 223 -0.17 -24.73 -32.57
N TRP A 224 -1.00 -24.29 -31.62
CA TRP A 224 -1.12 -22.87 -31.27
C TRP A 224 0.20 -22.31 -30.71
N MET A 225 0.83 -22.99 -29.75
CA MET A 225 2.12 -22.57 -29.17
C MET A 225 3.25 -22.51 -30.21
N MET A 226 3.28 -23.45 -31.16
CA MET A 226 4.28 -23.43 -32.24
C MET A 226 4.07 -22.22 -33.16
N ARG A 227 2.82 -21.92 -33.52
CA ARG A 227 2.50 -20.75 -34.35
C ARG A 227 2.82 -19.42 -33.65
N THR A 228 2.58 -19.31 -32.35
CA THR A 228 2.93 -18.09 -31.60
C THR A 228 4.44 -17.90 -31.50
N LEU A 229 5.21 -18.96 -31.29
CA LEU A 229 6.67 -18.91 -31.23
C LEU A 229 7.31 -18.55 -32.58
N GLU A 230 6.74 -19.02 -33.69
CA GLU A 230 7.21 -18.66 -35.04
C GLU A 230 6.92 -17.21 -35.41
N THR A 231 5.86 -16.62 -34.86
CA THR A 231 5.48 -15.22 -35.13
C THR A 231 6.33 -14.22 -34.34
N GLN A 232 7.12 -14.68 -33.35
CA GLN A 232 8.02 -13.83 -32.54
C GLN A 232 9.49 -13.88 -32.96
N ARG A 233 9.84 -14.58 -34.06
CA ARG A 233 11.15 -14.54 -34.70
C ARG A 233 11.16 -13.60 -35.89
#